data_AF-A0A0R3QAD9-F1
#
_entry.id   AF-A0A0R3QAD9-F1
#
_cell.length_a   1.000
_cell.length_b   1.000
_cell.length_c   1.000
_cell.angle_alpha   90.00
_cell.angle_beta   90.00
_cell.angle_gamma   90.00
#
_symmetry.space_group_name_H-M   'P 1'
#
loop_
_entity.id
_entity.type
_entity.pdbx_description
1 polymer ?
#
loop_
_entity_poly.entity_id
_entity_poly.type
_entity_poly.pdbx_seq_one_letter_code
_entity_poly.pdbx_strand_id
1 'polypeptide(L)'
;MEQQKVRYMLDILADPTRLRKKLLPVMEECGKLSGKDAFGWALLAKLIYACDQEMLRTISSRVQKRLVAAARQPITVPLLHFVRSFLVRFQWLKSFNEQTLAYICSRAVDFSVESCSESITDLFYRLTSNIYALWAGTKYDYILIKTLKNMLSNVIAEENDGNEKILLRFETAVQRHLPQFISTVFNLHIEVMERCSANDKVAVNEWLDIAYKSAIIVKTEKINSIFRWLRTFLLKARSCAHLAARRISSFISDFYHPSEAYYETVKEYVQLGPDLSINILFKTFIRSAKCQLHSQEYGKIYAKALGAMLELRPYLLDVQDVIELQRLVCQEAFENRNCRPVLSLLNSLLAMNNELVPSPVQIAQSIFSGSEDWCDEVRLGRALCSSISRPS
;
A
#
# COMPACT_ATOMS: atom_id res chain seq x y z
N MET A 1 -19.71 16.68 -34.59
CA MET A 1 -19.10 18.02 -34.36
C MET A 1 -18.21 18.05 -33.12
N GLU A 2 -18.62 17.50 -31.96
CA GLU A 2 -17.80 17.48 -30.73
C GLU A 2 -16.53 16.62 -30.82
N GLN A 3 -16.58 15.44 -31.43
CA GLN A 3 -15.38 14.59 -31.61
C GLN A 3 -14.27 15.26 -32.44
N GLN A 4 -14.62 16.06 -33.45
CA GLN A 4 -13.65 16.83 -34.23
C GLN A 4 -13.03 17.96 -33.40
N LYS A 5 -13.81 18.64 -32.55
CA LYS A 5 -13.31 19.65 -31.60
C LYS A 5 -12.35 19.04 -30.57
N VAL A 6 -12.69 17.85 -30.06
CA VAL A 6 -11.83 17.08 -29.14
C VAL A 6 -10.50 16.70 -29.78
N ARG A 7 -10.52 16.11 -30.98
CA ARG A 7 -9.29 15.77 -31.72
C ARG A 7 -8.41 16.99 -31.97
N TYR A 8 -9.02 18.08 -32.44
CA TYR A 8 -8.32 19.35 -32.65
C TYR A 8 -7.65 19.89 -31.36
N MET A 9 -8.32 19.80 -30.21
CA MET A 9 -7.69 20.18 -28.93
C MET A 9 -6.54 19.25 -28.56
N LEU A 10 -6.69 17.94 -28.73
CA LEU A 10 -5.62 16.97 -28.45
C LEU A 10 -4.39 17.22 -29.32
N ASP A 11 -4.57 17.60 -30.58
CA ASP A 11 -3.47 17.95 -31.49
C ASP A 11 -2.73 19.22 -31.04
N ILE A 12 -3.46 20.22 -30.52
CA ILE A 12 -2.83 21.42 -29.94
C ILE A 12 -2.07 21.08 -28.66
N LEU A 13 -2.66 20.24 -27.80
CA LEU A 13 -2.03 19.83 -26.53
C LEU A 13 -0.76 19.01 -26.74
N ALA A 14 -0.61 18.34 -27.87
CA ALA A 14 0.57 17.55 -28.22
C ALA A 14 1.76 18.40 -28.72
N ASP A 15 1.52 19.63 -29.18
CA ASP A 15 2.55 20.53 -29.71
C ASP A 15 2.74 21.74 -28.77
N PRO A 16 3.87 21.81 -28.04
CA PRO A 16 4.16 22.88 -27.10
C PRO A 16 4.14 24.29 -27.72
N THR A 17 4.57 24.42 -28.98
CA THR A 17 4.63 25.72 -29.67
C THR A 17 3.24 26.22 -30.05
N ARG A 18 2.37 25.31 -30.51
CA ARG A 18 0.96 25.61 -30.79
C ARG A 18 0.18 25.88 -29.51
N LEU A 19 0.42 25.10 -28.47
CA LEU A 19 -0.19 25.29 -27.17
C LEU A 19 0.11 26.68 -26.61
N ARG A 20 1.38 27.11 -26.62
CA ARG A 20 1.77 28.44 -26.14
C ARG A 20 1.04 29.57 -26.88
N LYS A 21 0.87 29.44 -28.20
CA LYS A 21 0.14 30.43 -29.03
C LYS A 21 -1.38 30.44 -28.79
N LYS A 22 -1.98 29.30 -28.41
CA LYS A 22 -3.44 29.14 -28.28
C LYS A 22 -3.90 28.84 -26.84
N LEU A 23 -3.05 29.12 -25.85
CA LEU A 23 -3.24 28.70 -24.47
C LEU A 23 -4.58 29.16 -23.88
N LEU A 24 -4.89 30.46 -23.96
CA LEU A 24 -6.11 31.03 -23.38
C LEU A 24 -7.38 30.52 -24.08
N PRO A 25 -7.48 30.53 -25.43
CA PRO A 25 -8.62 29.94 -26.13
C PRO A 25 -8.86 28.46 -25.77
N VAL A 26 -7.78 27.65 -25.70
CA VAL A 26 -7.89 26.23 -25.36
C VAL A 26 -8.36 26.06 -23.92
N MET A 27 -7.80 26.82 -22.97
CA MET A 27 -8.23 26.79 -21.57
C MET A 27 -9.71 27.14 -21.40
N GLU A 28 -10.20 28.11 -22.15
CA GLU A 28 -11.60 28.54 -22.09
C GLU A 28 -12.54 27.47 -22.66
N GLU A 29 -12.18 26.84 -23.78
CA GLU A 29 -12.97 25.74 -24.35
C GLU A 29 -12.95 24.49 -23.48
N CYS A 30 -11.79 24.06 -22.97
CA CYS A 30 -11.72 22.95 -22.02
C CYS A 30 -12.58 23.24 -20.78
N GLY A 31 -12.58 24.48 -20.29
CA GLY A 31 -13.43 24.91 -19.19
C GLY A 31 -14.93 24.90 -19.52
N LYS A 32 -15.34 25.29 -20.72
CA LYS A 32 -16.76 25.19 -21.15
C LYS A 32 -17.21 23.74 -21.20
N LEU A 33 -16.38 22.86 -21.73
CA LEU A 33 -16.66 21.43 -21.82
C LEU A 33 -16.75 20.77 -20.44
N SER A 34 -15.90 21.16 -19.49
CA SER A 34 -15.92 20.61 -18.13
C SER A 34 -17.21 20.97 -17.36
N GLY A 35 -17.97 21.96 -17.82
CA GLY A 35 -19.29 22.28 -17.30
C GLY A 35 -20.42 21.37 -17.82
N LYS A 36 -20.16 20.59 -18.87
CA LYS A 36 -21.17 19.79 -19.59
C LYS A 36 -20.86 18.30 -19.61
N ASP A 37 -19.58 17.94 -19.68
CA ASP A 37 -19.10 16.58 -19.87
C ASP A 37 -17.86 16.32 -18.98
N ALA A 38 -17.82 15.13 -18.38
CA ALA A 38 -16.68 14.64 -17.62
C ALA A 38 -15.37 14.65 -18.45
N PHE A 39 -15.46 14.45 -19.77
CA PHE A 39 -14.30 14.53 -20.66
C PHE A 39 -13.60 15.89 -20.64
N GLY A 40 -14.34 16.98 -20.40
CA GLY A 40 -13.76 18.32 -20.27
C GLY A 40 -12.77 18.43 -19.11
N TRP A 41 -12.99 17.70 -18.01
CA TRP A 41 -12.05 17.63 -16.89
C TRP A 41 -10.77 16.89 -17.27
N ALA A 42 -10.87 15.80 -18.04
CA ALA A 42 -9.69 15.09 -18.54
C ALA A 42 -8.83 15.97 -19.47
N LEU A 43 -9.47 16.76 -20.34
CA LEU A 43 -8.76 17.73 -21.19
C LEU A 43 -8.07 18.81 -20.37
N LEU A 44 -8.73 19.36 -19.34
CA LEU A 44 -8.10 20.32 -18.43
C LEU A 44 -6.90 19.72 -17.71
N ALA A 45 -7.00 18.47 -17.24
CA ALA A 45 -5.87 17.78 -16.62
C ALA A 45 -4.69 17.64 -17.58
N LYS A 46 -4.96 17.22 -18.83
CA LYS A 46 -3.94 17.07 -19.87
C LYS A 46 -3.29 18.41 -20.24
N LEU A 47 -4.09 19.47 -20.36
CA LEU A 47 -3.62 20.85 -20.56
C LEU A 47 -2.62 21.26 -19.47
N ILE A 48 -2.98 21.06 -18.21
CA ILE A 48 -2.13 21.44 -17.06
C ILE A 48 -0.80 20.68 -17.09
N TYR A 49 -0.80 19.39 -17.45
CA TYR A 49 0.44 18.63 -17.59
C TYR A 49 1.30 19.09 -18.78
N ALA A 50 0.68 19.53 -19.89
CA ALA A 50 1.39 19.97 -21.08
C ALA A 50 1.98 21.39 -20.96
N CYS A 51 1.47 22.22 -20.04
CA CYS A 51 1.97 23.58 -19.83
C CYS A 51 3.37 23.59 -19.19
N ASP A 52 4.16 24.63 -19.47
CA ASP A 52 5.39 24.98 -18.75
C ASP A 52 5.08 25.97 -17.60
N GLN A 53 6.10 26.38 -16.84
CA GLN A 53 5.89 27.25 -15.68
C GLN A 53 5.33 28.64 -16.03
N GLU A 54 5.69 29.20 -17.18
CA GLU A 54 5.19 30.51 -17.62
C GLU A 54 3.72 30.40 -18.02
N MET A 55 3.39 29.39 -18.82
CA MET A 55 2.01 29.08 -19.23
C MET A 55 1.12 28.82 -18.01
N LEU A 56 1.61 28.05 -17.02
CA LEU A 56 0.88 27.78 -15.77
C LEU A 56 0.57 29.09 -15.02
N ARG A 57 1.53 29.99 -14.90
CA ARG A 57 1.30 31.31 -14.27
C ARG A 57 0.19 32.08 -15.00
N THR A 58 0.18 32.08 -16.34
CA THR A 58 -0.84 32.77 -17.15
C THR A 58 -2.25 32.23 -16.92
N ILE A 59 -2.42 30.90 -16.78
CA ILE A 59 -3.75 30.29 -16.61
C ILE A 59 -4.18 30.10 -15.15
N SER A 60 -3.32 30.41 -14.19
CA SER A 60 -3.51 30.15 -12.76
C SER A 60 -4.88 30.58 -12.23
N SER A 61 -5.30 31.81 -12.50
CA SER A 61 -6.60 32.35 -12.05
C SER A 61 -7.80 31.62 -12.67
N ARG A 62 -7.70 31.23 -13.94
CA ARG A 62 -8.74 30.45 -14.63
C ARG A 62 -8.84 29.04 -14.08
N VAL A 63 -7.70 28.41 -13.79
CA VAL A 63 -7.65 27.07 -13.19
C VAL A 63 -8.24 27.08 -11.78
N GLN A 64 -7.93 28.08 -10.93
CA GLN A 64 -8.54 28.22 -9.61
C GLN A 64 -10.06 28.37 -9.69
N LYS A 65 -10.58 29.20 -10.62
CA LYS A 65 -12.03 29.30 -10.86
C LYS A 65 -12.65 27.95 -11.23
N ARG A 66 -11.93 27.12 -12.00
CA ARG A 66 -12.38 25.76 -12.34
C ARG A 66 -12.30 24.80 -11.17
N LEU A 67 -11.33 24.94 -10.27
CA LEU A 67 -11.27 24.19 -9.02
C LEU A 67 -12.48 24.47 -8.12
N VAL A 68 -12.87 25.74 -7.98
CA VAL A 68 -14.08 26.13 -7.24
C VAL A 68 -15.34 25.56 -7.90
N ALA A 69 -15.41 25.55 -9.24
CA ALA A 69 -16.52 24.91 -9.95
C ALA A 69 -16.54 23.39 -9.75
N ALA A 70 -15.38 22.73 -9.73
CA ALA A 70 -15.25 21.29 -9.51
C ALA A 70 -15.83 20.87 -8.15
N ALA A 71 -15.64 21.69 -7.10
CA ALA A 71 -16.23 21.44 -5.79
C ALA A 71 -17.76 21.30 -5.84
N ARG A 72 -18.44 21.99 -6.76
CA ARG A 72 -19.91 21.98 -6.88
C ARG A 72 -20.45 20.85 -7.75
N GLN A 73 -19.59 20.09 -8.42
CA GLN A 73 -20.00 19.00 -9.31
C GLN A 73 -19.91 17.64 -8.61
N PRO A 74 -20.62 16.61 -9.08
CA PRO A 74 -20.39 15.22 -8.67
C PRO A 74 -18.93 14.80 -8.92
N ILE A 75 -18.38 14.02 -7.99
CA ILE A 75 -17.02 13.47 -8.17
C ILE A 75 -17.04 12.45 -9.31
N THR A 76 -16.09 12.60 -10.23
CA THR A 76 -15.84 11.67 -11.33
C THR A 76 -14.33 11.48 -11.50
N VAL A 77 -13.92 10.36 -12.12
CA VAL A 77 -12.51 10.04 -12.35
C VAL A 77 -11.78 11.14 -13.14
N PRO A 78 -12.33 11.69 -14.24
CA PRO A 78 -11.72 12.82 -14.94
C PRO A 78 -11.55 14.07 -14.08
N LEU A 79 -12.51 14.37 -13.21
CA LEU A 79 -12.43 15.49 -12.26
C LEU A 79 -11.29 15.27 -11.26
N LEU A 80 -11.15 14.05 -10.73
CA LEU A 80 -10.04 13.72 -9.83
C LEU A 80 -8.68 13.83 -10.52
N HIS A 81 -8.56 13.44 -11.79
CA HIS A 81 -7.32 13.69 -12.57
C HIS A 81 -7.01 15.18 -12.73
N PHE A 82 -8.03 16.02 -12.91
CA PHE A 82 -7.86 17.47 -12.91
C PHE A 82 -7.35 17.98 -11.56
N VAL A 83 -7.97 17.56 -10.46
CA VAL A 83 -7.54 17.95 -9.09
C VAL A 83 -6.12 17.50 -8.80
N ARG A 84 -5.76 16.26 -9.18
CA ARG A 84 -4.38 15.77 -9.09
C ARG A 84 -3.42 16.64 -9.90
N SER A 85 -3.77 16.96 -11.15
CA SER A 85 -2.93 17.83 -12.00
C SER A 85 -2.71 19.21 -11.37
N PHE A 86 -3.75 19.76 -10.72
CA PHE A 86 -3.65 21.00 -9.97
C PHE A 86 -2.67 20.87 -8.81
N LEU A 87 -2.83 19.87 -7.95
CA LEU A 87 -1.96 19.66 -6.79
C LEU A 87 -0.49 19.40 -7.16
N VAL A 88 -0.24 18.71 -8.28
CA VAL A 88 1.12 18.42 -8.76
C VAL A 88 1.77 19.66 -9.37
N ARG A 89 1.03 20.41 -10.21
CA ARG A 89 1.61 21.49 -11.03
C ARG A 89 1.48 22.89 -10.44
N PHE A 90 0.55 23.10 -9.52
CA PHE A 90 0.29 24.38 -8.84
C PHE A 90 0.51 24.28 -7.32
N GLN A 91 1.64 23.71 -6.91
CA GLN A 91 1.96 23.53 -5.49
C GLN A 91 1.87 24.84 -4.68
N TRP A 92 2.24 25.98 -5.29
CA TRP A 92 2.17 27.31 -4.67
C TRP A 92 0.74 27.85 -4.47
N LEU A 93 -0.27 27.22 -5.09
CA LEU A 93 -1.68 27.60 -4.94
C LEU A 93 -2.45 26.76 -3.93
N LYS A 94 -1.82 25.72 -3.39
CA LYS A 94 -2.43 24.76 -2.48
C LYS A 94 -3.02 25.44 -1.23
N SER A 95 -2.24 26.29 -0.57
CA SER A 95 -2.66 27.00 0.65
C SER A 95 -3.83 27.94 0.40
N PHE A 96 -3.84 28.64 -0.73
CA PHE A 96 -4.91 29.56 -1.10
C PHE A 96 -6.24 28.86 -1.40
N ASN A 97 -6.22 27.56 -1.71
CA ASN A 97 -7.39 26.77 -2.07
C ASN A 97 -7.69 25.67 -1.04
N GLU A 98 -7.17 25.80 0.18
CA GLU A 98 -7.17 24.72 1.18
C GLU A 98 -8.57 24.21 1.49
N GLN A 99 -9.55 25.10 1.71
CA GLN A 99 -10.93 24.71 2.01
C GLN A 99 -11.62 24.01 0.84
N THR A 100 -11.42 24.51 -0.39
CA THR A 100 -11.99 23.90 -1.60
C THR A 100 -11.39 22.52 -1.85
N LEU A 101 -10.08 22.39 -1.68
CA LEU A 101 -9.38 21.11 -1.81
C LEU A 101 -9.81 20.13 -0.72
N ALA A 102 -9.96 20.57 0.52
CA ALA A 102 -10.44 19.72 1.60
C ALA A 102 -11.84 19.16 1.29
N TYR A 103 -12.76 20.03 0.86
CA TYR A 103 -14.11 19.61 0.48
C TYR A 103 -14.12 18.58 -0.67
N ILE A 104 -13.33 18.82 -1.72
CA ILE A 104 -13.18 17.87 -2.83
C ILE A 104 -12.55 16.56 -2.36
N CYS A 105 -11.50 16.61 -1.54
CA CYS A 105 -10.82 15.43 -1.02
C CYS A 105 -11.78 14.58 -0.17
N SER A 106 -12.59 15.22 0.68
CA SER A 106 -13.59 14.53 1.49
C SER A 106 -14.58 13.75 0.62
N ARG A 107 -15.15 14.40 -0.39
CA ARG A 107 -16.06 13.78 -1.35
C ARG A 107 -15.39 12.72 -2.21
N ALA A 108 -14.10 12.86 -2.50
CA ALA A 108 -13.33 11.85 -3.23
C ALA A 108 -13.14 10.57 -2.39
N VAL A 109 -12.93 10.71 -1.09
CA VAL A 109 -12.91 9.58 -0.15
C VAL A 109 -14.27 8.90 -0.11
N ASP A 110 -15.35 9.67 0.05
CA ASP A 110 -16.73 9.14 0.05
C ASP A 110 -17.03 8.37 -1.25
N PHE A 111 -16.71 8.97 -2.40
CA PHE A 111 -16.85 8.32 -3.70
C PHE A 111 -16.07 7.00 -3.80
N SER A 112 -14.87 6.93 -3.21
CA SER A 112 -14.03 5.73 -3.22
C SER A 112 -14.58 4.63 -2.31
N VAL A 113 -15.23 5.01 -1.20
CA VAL A 113 -15.88 4.09 -0.27
C VAL A 113 -17.14 3.48 -0.90
N GLU A 114 -17.92 4.28 -1.63
CA GLU A 114 -19.17 3.85 -2.28
C GLU A 114 -18.94 2.99 -3.53
N SER A 115 -17.90 3.25 -4.31
CA SER A 115 -17.66 2.62 -5.63
C SER A 115 -17.07 1.20 -5.58
N CYS A 116 -17.34 0.44 -4.51
CA CYS A 116 -16.58 -0.76 -4.13
C CYS A 116 -16.94 -2.05 -4.93
N SER A 117 -16.63 -2.10 -6.24
CA SER A 117 -16.59 -3.36 -7.02
C SER A 117 -15.15 -3.78 -7.35
N GLU A 118 -14.85 -5.08 -7.22
CA GLU A 118 -13.51 -5.65 -6.96
C GLU A 118 -12.42 -5.44 -8.03
N SER A 119 -12.75 -5.06 -9.28
CA SER A 119 -11.74 -4.90 -10.35
C SER A 119 -11.37 -3.45 -10.69
N ILE A 120 -12.25 -2.48 -10.39
CA ILE A 120 -12.02 -1.05 -10.70
C ILE A 120 -11.62 -0.27 -9.43
N THR A 121 -11.77 -0.88 -8.26
CA THR A 121 -11.50 -0.26 -6.95
C THR A 121 -10.04 0.13 -6.74
N ASP A 122 -9.09 -0.68 -7.17
CA ASP A 122 -7.66 -0.41 -6.92
C ASP A 122 -7.21 0.89 -7.61
N LEU A 123 -7.70 1.17 -8.82
CA LEU A 123 -7.37 2.41 -9.52
C LEU A 123 -7.95 3.64 -8.81
N PHE A 124 -9.18 3.54 -8.30
CA PHE A 124 -9.84 4.65 -7.60
C PHE A 124 -9.20 4.95 -6.25
N TYR A 125 -8.93 3.92 -5.45
CA TYR A 125 -8.25 4.10 -4.17
C TYR A 125 -6.87 4.72 -4.36
N ARG A 126 -6.11 4.28 -5.37
CA ARG A 126 -4.79 4.87 -5.66
C ARG A 126 -4.91 6.35 -6.04
N LEU A 127 -5.84 6.72 -6.91
CA LEU A 127 -6.01 8.12 -7.32
C LEU A 127 -6.43 9.01 -6.15
N THR A 128 -7.40 8.58 -5.35
CA THR A 128 -7.88 9.33 -4.17
C THR A 128 -6.80 9.43 -3.10
N SER A 129 -6.08 8.34 -2.81
CA SER A 129 -4.94 8.35 -1.87
C SER A 129 -3.85 9.30 -2.33
N ASN A 130 -3.53 9.30 -3.63
CA ASN A 130 -2.54 10.21 -4.22
C ASN A 130 -2.95 11.69 -4.08
N ILE A 131 -4.23 12.00 -4.34
CA ILE A 131 -4.78 13.36 -4.17
C ILE A 131 -4.73 13.77 -2.70
N TYR A 132 -5.18 12.89 -1.80
CA TYR A 132 -5.16 13.14 -0.37
C TYR A 132 -3.74 13.39 0.12
N ALA A 133 -2.77 12.54 -0.23
CA ALA A 133 -1.40 12.70 0.20
C ALA A 133 -0.72 13.96 -0.38
N LEU A 134 -1.03 14.33 -1.63
CA LEU A 134 -0.56 15.59 -2.22
C LEU A 134 -1.12 16.82 -1.49
N TRP A 135 -2.38 16.75 -1.04
CA TRP A 135 -3.06 17.87 -0.37
C TRP A 135 -2.82 17.90 1.15
N ALA A 136 -3.07 16.83 1.88
CA ALA A 136 -2.90 16.80 3.32
C ALA A 136 -1.43 16.67 3.73
N GLY A 137 -0.70 15.77 3.08
CA GLY A 137 0.54 15.25 3.66
C GLY A 137 0.28 14.75 5.10
N THR A 138 1.22 14.97 6.00
CA THR A 138 1.09 14.64 7.43
C THR A 138 0.28 15.67 8.25
N LYS A 139 -0.04 16.84 7.67
CA LYS A 139 -0.68 17.96 8.40
C LYS A 139 -2.02 17.56 9.02
N TYR A 140 -2.75 16.64 8.39
CA TYR A 140 -4.11 16.26 8.77
C TYR A 140 -4.25 14.80 9.18
N ASP A 141 -3.16 14.12 9.53
CA ASP A 141 -3.18 12.74 10.02
C ASP A 141 -4.10 12.59 11.24
N TYR A 142 -4.08 13.59 12.13
CA TYR A 142 -4.92 13.60 13.33
C TYR A 142 -6.42 13.60 13.00
N ILE A 143 -6.83 14.15 11.85
CA ILE A 143 -8.23 14.17 11.43
C ILE A 143 -8.67 12.75 11.08
N LEU A 144 -7.86 12.00 10.32
CA LEU A 144 -8.14 10.59 10.00
C LEU A 144 -8.25 9.75 11.27
N ILE A 145 -7.31 9.96 12.20
CA ILE A 145 -7.28 9.29 13.51
C ILE A 145 -8.56 9.60 14.29
N LYS A 146 -8.94 10.89 14.39
CA LYS A 146 -10.14 11.36 15.11
C LYS A 146 -11.41 10.78 14.50
N THR A 147 -11.55 10.82 13.18
CA THR A 147 -12.70 10.23 12.48
C THR A 147 -12.82 8.73 12.73
N LEU A 148 -11.72 7.97 12.58
CA LEU A 148 -11.76 6.54 12.88
C LEU A 148 -12.06 6.25 14.34
N LYS A 149 -11.48 6.99 15.29
CA LYS A 149 -11.78 6.84 16.72
C LYS A 149 -13.27 7.03 17.00
N ASN A 150 -13.88 8.10 16.48
CA ASN A 150 -15.30 8.38 16.66
C ASN A 150 -16.19 7.29 16.04
N MET A 151 -15.81 6.78 14.87
CA MET A 151 -16.51 5.69 14.19
C MET A 151 -16.44 4.36 14.95
N LEU A 152 -15.31 4.11 15.61
CA LEU A 152 -15.04 2.86 16.34
C LEU A 152 -15.58 2.91 17.78
N SER A 153 -15.74 4.09 18.38
CA SER A 153 -16.11 4.21 19.80
C SER A 153 -17.60 4.13 20.10
N ASN A 154 -18.51 4.20 19.12
CA ASN A 154 -19.98 4.35 19.30
C ASN A 154 -20.42 5.52 20.20
N VAL A 155 -19.48 6.25 20.80
CA VAL A 155 -19.71 7.45 21.57
C VAL A 155 -19.75 8.59 20.57
N ILE A 156 -20.93 9.20 20.42
CA ILE A 156 -21.08 10.52 19.82
C ILE A 156 -20.26 11.45 20.71
N ALA A 157 -18.99 11.67 20.36
CA ALA A 157 -18.20 12.69 21.00
C ALA A 157 -18.90 14.02 20.67
N GLU A 158 -19.52 14.64 21.67
CA GLU A 158 -19.97 16.02 21.56
C GLU A 158 -18.81 16.86 21.03
N GLU A 159 -19.05 17.55 19.91
CA GLU A 159 -18.10 18.44 19.23
C GLU A 159 -17.81 19.66 20.11
N ASN A 160 -17.18 19.48 21.26
CA ASN A 160 -16.65 20.56 22.07
C ASN A 160 -15.25 20.93 21.60
N ASP A 161 -15.14 21.38 20.35
CA ASP A 161 -13.95 22.09 19.88
C ASP A 161 -14.37 23.26 18.98
N GLY A 162 -14.94 24.29 19.63
CA GLY A 162 -15.54 25.47 18.99
C GLY A 162 -14.60 26.34 18.13
N ASN A 163 -13.34 25.93 17.94
CA ASN A 163 -12.35 26.62 17.10
C ASN A 163 -11.81 25.80 15.92
N GLU A 164 -12.01 24.48 15.88
CA GLU A 164 -11.66 23.68 14.70
C GLU A 164 -12.88 23.63 13.77
N LYS A 165 -13.01 24.60 12.85
CA LYS A 165 -13.87 24.37 11.67
C LYS A 165 -13.44 23.06 11.03
N ILE A 166 -14.27 22.02 11.16
CA ILE A 166 -14.00 20.67 10.65
C ILE A 166 -13.75 20.78 9.15
N LEU A 167 -12.46 20.80 8.79
CA LEU A 167 -12.01 21.04 7.42
C LEU A 167 -12.37 19.86 6.50
N LEU A 168 -12.51 18.66 7.08
CA LEU A 168 -12.88 17.42 6.40
C LEU A 168 -14.07 16.78 7.09
N ARG A 169 -15.14 16.52 6.33
CA ARG A 169 -16.32 15.80 6.79
C ARG A 169 -16.66 14.70 5.80
N PHE A 170 -16.49 13.46 6.22
CA PHE A 170 -16.76 12.29 5.39
C PHE A 170 -18.20 11.85 5.58
N GLU A 171 -19.02 11.87 4.52
CA GLU A 171 -20.42 11.44 4.55
C GLU A 171 -20.54 9.91 4.71
N THR A 172 -19.53 9.17 4.23
CA THR A 172 -19.45 7.72 4.33
C THR A 172 -18.86 7.22 5.66
N ALA A 173 -18.49 8.13 6.57
CA ALA A 173 -18.18 7.80 7.95
C ALA A 173 -19.47 7.48 8.73
N VAL A 174 -20.09 6.35 8.36
CA VAL A 174 -21.29 5.78 8.98
C VAL A 174 -21.16 4.26 9.07
N GLN A 175 -21.86 3.64 10.02
CA GLN A 175 -21.72 2.21 10.36
C GLN A 175 -21.87 1.28 9.13
N ARG A 176 -22.77 1.61 8.20
CA ARG A 176 -23.01 0.82 6.97
C ARG A 176 -21.76 0.63 6.11
N HIS A 177 -20.87 1.62 6.08
CA HIS A 177 -19.68 1.64 5.23
C HIS A 177 -18.39 1.41 6.03
N LEU A 178 -18.50 1.09 7.33
CA LEU A 178 -17.36 1.07 8.24
C LEU A 178 -16.18 0.21 7.76
N PRO A 179 -16.34 -1.03 7.28
CA PRO A 179 -15.21 -1.82 6.79
C PRO A 179 -14.51 -1.21 5.57
N GLN A 180 -15.28 -0.67 4.62
CA GLN A 180 -14.74 -0.02 3.43
C GLN A 180 -14.07 1.32 3.78
N PHE A 181 -14.68 2.08 4.68
CA PHE A 181 -14.14 3.34 5.17
C PHE A 181 -12.79 3.13 5.87
N ILE A 182 -12.71 2.15 6.78
CA ILE A 182 -11.45 1.77 7.45
C ILE A 182 -10.39 1.41 6.41
N SER A 183 -10.71 0.50 5.48
CA SER A 183 -9.76 0.09 4.44
C SER A 183 -9.28 1.27 3.59
N THR A 184 -10.18 2.21 3.28
CA THR A 184 -9.86 3.40 2.51
C THR A 184 -8.88 4.29 3.29
N VAL A 185 -9.17 4.60 4.55
CA VAL A 185 -8.33 5.47 5.37
C VAL A 185 -6.92 4.90 5.56
N PHE A 186 -6.77 3.60 5.78
CA PHE A 186 -5.44 2.98 5.85
C PHE A 186 -4.68 3.11 4.53
N ASN A 187 -5.34 2.93 3.38
CA ASN A 187 -4.73 3.15 2.06
C ASN A 187 -4.35 4.62 1.82
N LEU A 188 -5.18 5.58 2.25
CA LEU A 188 -4.83 7.01 2.18
C LEU A 188 -3.53 7.28 2.96
N HIS A 189 -3.43 6.73 4.18
CA HIS A 189 -2.27 6.96 5.03
C HIS A 189 -1.00 6.24 4.54
N ILE A 190 -1.13 5.09 3.85
CA ILE A 190 0.01 4.47 3.15
C ILE A 190 0.66 5.47 2.19
N GLU A 191 -0.14 6.08 1.30
CA GLU A 191 0.39 7.04 0.33
C GLU A 191 0.96 8.31 1.00
N VAL A 192 0.37 8.74 2.13
CA VAL A 192 0.95 9.81 2.96
C VAL A 192 2.35 9.41 3.43
N MET A 193 2.48 8.25 4.10
CA MET A 193 3.77 7.74 4.59
C MET A 193 4.80 7.53 3.48
N GLU A 194 4.37 7.13 2.28
CA GLU A 194 5.27 6.97 1.14
C GLU A 194 5.93 8.28 0.72
N ARG A 195 5.22 9.40 0.88
CA ARG A 195 5.66 10.75 0.52
C ARG A 195 6.30 11.52 1.67
N CYS A 196 6.18 11.03 2.90
CA CYS A 196 6.83 11.64 4.07
C CYS A 196 8.36 11.72 3.88
N SER A 197 8.90 12.86 4.28
CA SER A 197 10.33 13.04 4.48
C SER A 197 10.77 12.38 5.80
N ALA A 198 12.07 12.15 5.97
CA ALA A 198 12.61 11.53 7.19
C ALA A 198 12.34 12.35 8.48
N ASN A 199 12.00 13.64 8.36
CA ASN A 199 11.76 14.53 9.50
C ASN A 199 10.29 14.64 9.89
N ASP A 200 9.38 14.06 9.11
CA ASP A 200 7.95 14.15 9.39
C ASP A 200 7.56 13.26 10.58
N LYS A 201 6.80 13.82 11.52
CA LYS A 201 6.33 13.11 12.71
C LYS A 201 5.03 12.39 12.39
N VAL A 202 5.05 11.06 12.41
CA VAL A 202 3.84 10.22 12.30
C VAL A 202 3.42 9.78 13.70
N ALA A 203 2.13 9.88 14.01
CA ALA A 203 1.52 9.48 15.28
C ALA A 203 1.36 7.94 15.36
N VAL A 204 2.48 7.22 15.40
CA VAL A 204 2.53 5.75 15.26
C VAL A 204 1.69 5.03 16.32
N ASN A 205 1.78 5.47 17.57
CA ASN A 205 1.11 4.78 18.67
C ASN A 205 -0.41 4.85 18.53
N GLU A 206 -0.92 6.01 18.12
CA GLU A 206 -2.32 6.28 17.88
C GLU A 206 -2.83 5.50 16.66
N TRP A 207 -2.03 5.39 15.61
CA TRP A 207 -2.35 4.57 14.46
C TRP A 207 -2.37 3.07 14.80
N LEU A 208 -1.44 2.58 15.62
CA LEU A 208 -1.46 1.19 16.10
C LEU A 208 -2.68 0.91 16.97
N ASP A 209 -3.11 1.85 17.83
CA ASP A 209 -4.35 1.72 18.62
C ASP A 209 -5.58 1.59 17.70
N ILE A 210 -5.64 2.43 16.67
CA ILE A 210 -6.72 2.39 15.70
C ILE A 210 -6.67 1.10 14.89
N ALA A 211 -5.49 0.68 14.42
CA ALA A 211 -5.31 -0.56 13.69
C ALA A 211 -5.83 -1.75 14.48
N TYR A 212 -5.48 -1.84 15.77
CA TYR A 212 -5.95 -2.90 16.65
C TYR A 212 -7.48 -2.90 16.76
N LYS A 213 -8.11 -1.75 17.05
CA LYS A 213 -9.57 -1.63 17.15
C LYS A 213 -10.27 -1.92 15.83
N SER A 214 -9.70 -1.45 14.73
CA SER A 214 -10.20 -1.68 13.38
C SER A 214 -10.15 -3.17 13.01
N ALA A 215 -9.06 -3.86 13.30
CA ALA A 215 -8.88 -5.27 12.96
C ALA A 215 -9.90 -6.19 13.68
N ILE A 216 -10.40 -5.81 14.86
CA ILE A 216 -11.47 -6.54 15.56
C ILE A 216 -12.79 -6.50 14.80
N ILE A 217 -13.09 -5.37 14.13
CA ILE A 217 -14.39 -5.10 13.51
C ILE A 217 -14.41 -5.48 12.03
N VAL A 218 -13.27 -5.32 11.36
CA VAL A 218 -13.16 -5.48 9.91
C VAL A 218 -13.14 -6.96 9.53
N LYS A 219 -14.03 -7.35 8.62
CA LYS A 219 -14.03 -8.71 8.04
C LYS A 219 -12.67 -9.03 7.41
N THR A 220 -12.34 -10.31 7.41
CA THR A 220 -11.09 -10.92 6.91
C THR A 220 -10.57 -10.33 5.58
N GLU A 221 -11.44 -9.99 4.63
CA GLU A 221 -11.05 -9.46 3.32
C GLU A 221 -10.41 -8.07 3.34
N LYS A 222 -10.75 -7.24 4.33
CA LYS A 222 -10.33 -5.82 4.38
C LYS A 222 -9.17 -5.58 5.36
N ILE A 223 -8.81 -6.58 6.17
CA ILE A 223 -7.65 -6.51 7.09
C ILE A 223 -6.32 -6.34 6.35
N ASN A 224 -6.25 -6.78 5.08
CA ASN A 224 -5.09 -6.62 4.21
C ASN A 224 -4.63 -5.15 4.06
N SER A 225 -5.57 -4.19 4.10
CA SER A 225 -5.21 -2.77 4.09
C SER A 225 -4.42 -2.35 5.33
N ILE A 226 -4.76 -2.90 6.49
CA ILE A 226 -4.06 -2.65 7.76
C ILE A 226 -2.68 -3.29 7.74
N PHE A 227 -2.54 -4.51 7.21
CA PHE A 227 -1.23 -5.15 7.05
C PHE A 227 -0.35 -4.39 6.06
N ARG A 228 -0.87 -3.98 4.89
CA ARG A 228 -0.10 -3.12 3.95
C ARG A 228 0.34 -1.82 4.60
N TRP A 229 -0.51 -1.22 5.44
CA TRP A 229 -0.15 -0.04 6.23
C TRP A 229 0.98 -0.34 7.20
N LEU A 230 0.89 -1.43 7.96
CA LEU A 230 1.91 -1.83 8.93
C LEU A 230 3.25 -2.14 8.25
N ARG A 231 3.23 -2.83 7.10
CA ARG A 231 4.41 -3.06 6.26
C ARG A 231 5.05 -1.74 5.83
N THR A 232 4.25 -0.80 5.32
CA THR A 232 4.74 0.52 4.87
C THR A 232 5.36 1.28 6.04
N PHE A 233 4.73 1.23 7.21
CA PHE A 233 5.28 1.78 8.44
C PHE A 233 6.64 1.17 8.79
N LEU A 234 6.77 -0.16 8.79
CA LEU A 234 8.03 -0.86 9.06
C LEU A 234 9.15 -0.43 8.10
N LEU A 235 8.84 -0.34 6.81
CA LEU A 235 9.80 0.09 5.77
C LEU A 235 10.25 1.55 5.95
N LYS A 236 9.35 2.43 6.38
CA LYS A 236 9.62 3.87 6.51
C LYS A 236 10.29 4.21 7.84
N ALA A 237 9.85 3.60 8.92
CA ALA A 237 10.40 3.82 10.25
C ALA A 237 11.75 3.13 10.44
N ARG A 238 12.04 2.05 9.70
CA ARG A 238 13.28 1.27 9.80
C ARG A 238 13.59 0.94 11.27
N SER A 239 14.78 1.29 11.77
CA SER A 239 15.20 1.06 13.15
C SER A 239 14.30 1.74 14.19
N CYS A 240 13.61 2.84 13.86
CA CYS A 240 12.71 3.49 14.82
C CYS A 240 11.46 2.64 15.13
N ALA A 241 11.10 1.70 14.26
CA ALA A 241 9.98 0.78 14.52
C ALA A 241 10.23 -0.14 15.73
N HIS A 242 11.49 -0.33 16.15
CA HIS A 242 11.82 -1.09 17.35
C HIS A 242 11.14 -0.57 18.61
N LEU A 243 10.90 0.73 18.69
CA LEU A 243 10.21 1.36 19.83
C LEU A 243 8.78 0.82 20.01
N ALA A 244 8.17 0.30 18.94
CA ALA A 244 6.85 -0.30 18.94
C ALA A 244 6.87 -1.82 18.68
N ALA A 245 8.03 -2.48 18.68
CA ALA A 245 8.17 -3.89 18.27
C ALA A 245 7.23 -4.84 19.00
N ARG A 246 7.08 -4.69 20.32
CA ARG A 246 6.14 -5.51 21.12
C ARG A 246 4.69 -5.34 20.70
N ARG A 247 4.26 -4.11 20.40
CA ARG A 247 2.89 -3.82 19.96
C ARG A 247 2.63 -4.35 18.56
N ILE A 248 3.61 -4.21 17.68
CA ILE A 248 3.57 -4.73 16.31
C ILE A 248 3.48 -6.27 16.35
N SER A 249 4.30 -6.89 17.19
CA SER A 249 4.31 -8.34 17.40
C SER A 249 2.99 -8.88 17.93
N SER A 250 2.42 -8.22 18.95
CA SER A 250 1.08 -8.53 19.47
C SER A 250 0.06 -8.44 18.35
N PHE A 251 0.04 -7.34 17.59
CA PHE A 251 -0.90 -7.16 16.48
C PHE A 251 -0.78 -8.30 15.43
N ILE A 252 0.44 -8.66 15.02
CA ILE A 252 0.66 -9.73 14.03
C ILE A 252 0.20 -11.10 14.56
N SER A 253 0.39 -11.34 15.86
CA SER A 253 0.00 -12.59 16.52
C SER A 253 -1.51 -12.69 16.73
N ASP A 254 -2.12 -11.62 17.23
CA ASP A 254 -3.54 -11.55 17.58
C ASP A 254 -4.45 -11.58 16.35
N PHE A 255 -3.97 -11.05 15.21
CA PHE A 255 -4.72 -10.98 13.95
C PHE A 255 -4.09 -11.84 12.85
N TYR A 256 -3.77 -13.10 13.14
CA TYR A 256 -3.27 -14.04 12.14
C TYR A 256 -4.21 -14.14 10.92
N HIS A 257 -3.70 -13.78 9.74
CA HIS A 257 -4.48 -13.77 8.50
C HIS A 257 -3.62 -14.19 7.29
N PRO A 258 -3.64 -15.48 6.87
CA PRO A 258 -2.88 -15.96 5.73
C PRO A 258 -3.20 -15.21 4.44
N SER A 259 -2.30 -14.32 4.04
CA SER A 259 -2.46 -13.45 2.88
C SER A 259 -1.09 -12.92 2.46
N GLU A 260 -0.99 -12.42 1.23
CA GLU A 260 0.23 -11.78 0.75
C GLU A 260 0.63 -10.61 1.67
N ALA A 261 -0.31 -9.71 1.98
CA ALA A 261 -0.07 -8.54 2.81
C ALA A 261 0.44 -8.90 4.22
N TYR A 262 -0.12 -9.95 4.83
CA TYR A 262 0.31 -10.44 6.14
C TYR A 262 1.75 -10.93 6.11
N TYR A 263 2.09 -11.84 5.20
CA TYR A 263 3.43 -12.41 5.14
C TYR A 263 4.49 -11.40 4.69
N GLU A 264 4.14 -10.45 3.82
CA GLU A 264 5.02 -9.32 3.51
C GLU A 264 5.31 -8.50 4.77
N THR A 265 4.29 -8.21 5.59
CA THR A 265 4.45 -7.48 6.85
C THR A 265 5.35 -8.23 7.81
N VAL A 266 5.16 -9.54 7.95
CA VAL A 266 5.98 -10.39 8.83
C VAL A 266 7.44 -10.40 8.37
N LYS A 267 7.67 -10.51 7.06
CA LYS A 267 9.02 -10.45 6.50
C LYS A 267 9.72 -9.14 6.85
N GLU A 268 9.02 -7.99 6.76
CA GLU A 268 9.60 -6.71 7.17
C GLU A 268 9.79 -6.61 8.68
N TYR A 269 8.91 -7.21 9.48
CA TYR A 269 9.04 -7.25 10.93
C TYR A 269 10.29 -8.02 11.38
N VAL A 270 10.58 -9.17 10.75
CA VAL A 270 11.78 -9.98 11.02
C VAL A 270 13.08 -9.19 10.75
N GLN A 271 13.06 -8.28 9.78
CA GLN A 271 14.21 -7.45 9.44
C GLN A 271 14.54 -6.42 10.51
N LEU A 272 13.60 -6.04 11.39
CA LEU A 272 13.87 -5.07 12.45
C LEU A 272 15.06 -5.54 13.29
N GLY A 273 15.03 -6.76 13.82
CA GLY A 273 16.12 -7.23 14.68
C GLY A 273 15.71 -8.43 15.51
N PRO A 274 16.44 -8.73 16.59
CA PRO A 274 16.10 -9.84 17.46
C PRO A 274 14.88 -9.53 18.32
N ASP A 275 13.81 -10.32 18.15
CA ASP A 275 12.63 -10.29 18.99
C ASP A 275 12.18 -11.74 19.25
N LEU A 276 12.00 -12.13 20.51
CA LEU A 276 11.66 -13.50 20.90
C LEU A 276 10.32 -13.98 20.33
N SER A 277 9.42 -13.04 20.00
CA SER A 277 8.15 -13.38 19.37
C SER A 277 8.31 -13.95 17.96
N ILE A 278 9.47 -13.78 17.32
CA ILE A 278 9.78 -14.44 16.04
C ILE A 278 9.65 -15.95 16.17
N ASN A 279 10.09 -16.55 17.28
CA ASN A 279 9.95 -17.99 17.51
C ASN A 279 8.47 -18.41 17.60
N ILE A 280 7.65 -17.60 18.28
CA ILE A 280 6.21 -17.83 18.41
C ILE A 280 5.52 -17.78 17.04
N LEU A 281 5.88 -16.78 16.21
CA LEU A 281 5.38 -16.66 14.84
C LEU A 281 5.84 -17.83 13.97
N PHE A 282 7.11 -18.22 14.05
CA PHE A 282 7.68 -19.33 13.33
C PHE A 282 6.93 -20.64 13.61
N LYS A 283 6.70 -20.94 14.89
CA LYS A 283 5.90 -22.10 15.32
C LYS A 283 4.46 -22.07 14.79
N THR A 284 3.85 -20.89 14.75
CA THR A 284 2.50 -20.71 14.19
C THR A 284 2.49 -20.99 12.69
N PHE A 285 3.53 -20.58 11.97
CA PHE A 285 3.63 -20.74 10.52
C PHE A 285 3.96 -22.17 10.10
N ILE A 286 4.75 -22.92 10.86
CA ILE A 286 5.01 -24.33 10.56
C ILE A 286 3.72 -25.14 10.60
N ARG A 287 2.84 -24.83 11.56
CA ARG A 287 1.53 -25.48 11.64
C ARG A 287 0.65 -25.19 10.42
N SER A 288 0.78 -24.01 9.82
CA SER A 288 0.07 -23.67 8.57
C SER A 288 0.76 -24.20 7.32
N ALA A 289 2.07 -24.51 7.36
CA ALA A 289 2.81 -25.17 6.28
C ALA A 289 2.27 -26.56 5.91
N LYS A 290 1.46 -27.17 6.78
CA LYS A 290 0.77 -28.44 6.49
C LYS A 290 -0.18 -28.32 5.29
N CYS A 291 -0.53 -27.10 4.88
CA CYS A 291 -1.22 -26.82 3.63
C CYS A 291 -0.18 -26.68 2.51
N GLN A 292 -0.24 -27.58 1.52
CA GLN A 292 0.62 -27.60 0.32
C GLN A 292 0.89 -26.20 -0.24
N LEU A 293 2.12 -25.70 -0.16
CA LEU A 293 2.47 -24.32 -0.46
C LEU A 293 2.23 -23.92 -1.91
N HIS A 294 2.33 -24.87 -2.84
CA HIS A 294 2.02 -24.65 -4.26
C HIS A 294 0.54 -24.33 -4.53
N SER A 295 -0.36 -24.77 -3.65
CA SER A 295 -1.81 -24.57 -3.78
C SER A 295 -2.28 -23.21 -3.26
N GLN A 296 -1.41 -22.47 -2.56
CA GLN A 296 -1.75 -21.23 -1.88
C GLN A 296 -1.30 -20.02 -2.71
N GLU A 297 -2.20 -19.06 -2.93
CA GLU A 297 -1.89 -17.80 -3.65
C GLU A 297 -0.73 -17.03 -2.98
N TYR A 298 -0.65 -17.09 -1.65
CA TYR A 298 0.38 -16.44 -0.85
C TYR A 298 1.66 -17.29 -0.67
N GLY A 299 1.74 -18.50 -1.24
CA GLY A 299 2.82 -19.46 -0.96
C GLY A 299 4.23 -18.91 -1.21
N LYS A 300 4.39 -18.08 -2.26
CA LYS A 300 5.67 -17.42 -2.58
C LYS A 300 6.11 -16.43 -1.51
N ILE A 301 5.20 -15.60 -0.99
CA ILE A 301 5.55 -14.60 0.03
C ILE A 301 5.68 -15.27 1.41
N TYR A 302 4.88 -16.28 1.69
CA TYR A 302 5.07 -17.14 2.86
C TYR A 302 6.48 -17.73 2.92
N ALA A 303 6.94 -18.32 1.82
CA ALA A 303 8.29 -18.88 1.71
C ALA A 303 9.37 -17.83 1.99
N LYS A 304 9.20 -16.60 1.48
CA LYS A 304 10.12 -15.49 1.76
C LYS A 304 10.10 -15.03 3.21
N ALA A 305 8.94 -15.05 3.89
CA ALA A 305 8.82 -14.65 5.29
C ALA A 305 9.52 -15.65 6.21
N LEU A 306 9.27 -16.95 6.02
CA LEU A 306 9.98 -18.01 6.74
C LEU A 306 11.47 -18.05 6.39
N GLY A 307 11.83 -17.90 5.11
CA GLY A 307 13.22 -17.81 4.68
C GLY A 307 13.96 -16.67 5.38
N ALA A 308 13.33 -15.50 5.52
CA ALA A 308 13.90 -14.39 6.28
C ALA A 308 14.12 -14.74 7.77
N MET A 309 13.23 -15.51 8.40
CA MET A 309 13.43 -15.97 9.79
C MET A 309 14.63 -16.92 9.89
N LEU A 310 14.73 -17.89 8.96
CA LEU A 310 15.81 -18.89 8.91
C LEU A 310 17.17 -18.24 8.63
N GLU A 311 17.23 -17.30 7.68
CA GLU A 311 18.49 -16.69 7.24
C GLU A 311 18.97 -15.58 8.19
N LEU A 312 18.05 -14.73 8.67
CA LEU A 312 18.42 -13.56 9.46
C LEU A 312 18.43 -13.82 10.96
N ARG A 313 17.59 -14.74 11.46
CA ARG A 313 17.36 -14.96 12.89
C ARG A 313 17.38 -16.44 13.31
N PRO A 314 18.29 -17.29 12.77
CA PRO A 314 18.28 -18.73 13.08
C PRO A 314 18.48 -19.03 14.57
N TYR A 315 19.22 -18.19 15.28
CA TYR A 315 19.54 -18.33 16.71
C TYR A 315 18.35 -18.08 17.65
N LEU A 316 17.23 -17.57 17.13
CA LEU A 316 15.99 -17.37 17.90
C LEU A 316 15.01 -18.54 17.76
N LEU A 317 15.26 -19.46 16.82
CA LEU A 317 14.30 -20.49 16.45
C LEU A 317 14.55 -21.78 17.23
N ASP A 318 13.46 -22.40 17.70
CA ASP A 318 13.55 -23.72 18.34
C ASP A 318 14.00 -24.79 17.33
N VAL A 319 15.07 -25.52 17.68
CA VAL A 319 15.68 -26.55 16.83
C VAL A 319 14.66 -27.59 16.35
N GLN A 320 13.74 -28.01 17.22
CA GLN A 320 12.71 -28.99 16.87
C GLN A 320 11.71 -28.47 15.84
N ASP A 321 11.31 -27.21 15.97
CA ASP A 321 10.39 -26.56 15.03
C ASP A 321 11.06 -26.42 13.65
N VAL A 322 12.36 -26.09 13.61
CA VAL A 322 13.12 -26.04 12.35
C VAL A 322 13.25 -27.44 11.70
N ILE A 323 13.50 -28.47 12.49
CA ILE A 323 13.55 -29.87 11.99
C ILE A 323 12.17 -30.31 11.45
N GLU A 324 11.07 -29.92 12.11
CA GLU A 324 9.72 -30.17 11.60
C GLU A 324 9.49 -29.49 10.25
N LEU A 325 9.83 -28.20 10.12
CA LEU A 325 9.77 -27.47 8.85
C LEU A 325 10.60 -28.16 7.76
N GLN A 326 11.83 -28.56 8.08
CA GLN A 326 12.73 -29.24 7.15
C GLN A 326 12.12 -30.52 6.61
N ARG A 327 11.47 -31.34 7.45
CA ARG A 327 10.78 -32.56 7.02
C ARG A 327 9.62 -32.23 6.08
N LEU A 328 8.79 -31.25 6.41
CA LEU A 328 7.65 -30.84 5.58
C LEU A 328 8.09 -30.33 4.21
N VAL A 329 9.09 -29.43 4.18
CA VAL A 329 9.65 -28.86 2.94
C VAL A 329 10.29 -29.95 2.08
N CYS A 330 11.09 -30.84 2.68
CA CYS A 330 11.72 -31.94 1.94
C CYS A 330 10.67 -32.89 1.33
N GLN A 331 9.63 -33.23 2.10
CA GLN A 331 8.55 -34.09 1.63
C GLN A 331 7.80 -33.44 0.45
N GLU A 332 7.36 -32.19 0.59
CA GLU A 332 6.65 -31.49 -0.50
C GLU A 332 7.55 -31.31 -1.73
N ALA A 333 8.86 -31.06 -1.55
CA ALA A 333 9.81 -30.94 -2.65
C ALA A 333 9.99 -32.27 -3.41
N PHE A 334 9.91 -33.41 -2.72
CA PHE A 334 9.95 -34.72 -3.38
C PHE A 334 8.67 -34.99 -4.18
N GLU A 335 7.51 -34.63 -3.62
CA GLU A 335 6.20 -34.81 -4.26
C GLU A 335 6.02 -33.84 -5.45
N ASN A 336 6.54 -32.61 -5.35
CA ASN A 336 6.44 -31.58 -6.38
C ASN A 336 7.77 -30.84 -6.58
N ARG A 337 8.64 -31.44 -7.40
CA ARG A 337 10.03 -30.98 -7.63
C ARG A 337 10.17 -29.61 -8.31
N ASN A 338 9.11 -29.08 -8.92
CA ASN A 338 9.13 -27.78 -9.60
C ASN A 338 8.43 -26.68 -8.78
N CYS A 339 8.00 -26.98 -7.55
CA CYS A 339 7.37 -26.00 -6.68
C CYS A 339 8.36 -24.92 -6.20
N ARG A 340 8.36 -23.75 -6.87
CA ARG A 340 9.30 -22.65 -6.54
C ARG A 340 9.26 -22.19 -5.07
N PRO A 341 8.09 -21.98 -4.42
CA PRO A 341 8.06 -21.61 -3.00
C PRO A 341 8.78 -22.62 -2.09
N VAL A 342 8.59 -23.92 -2.34
CA VAL A 342 9.21 -24.99 -1.56
C VAL A 342 10.71 -25.07 -1.82
N LEU A 343 11.13 -24.97 -3.09
CA LEU A 343 12.56 -24.91 -3.44
C LEU A 343 13.25 -23.68 -2.82
N SER A 344 12.57 -22.54 -2.75
CA SER A 344 13.07 -21.33 -2.08
C SER A 344 13.28 -21.58 -0.59
N LEU A 345 12.35 -22.26 0.10
CA LEU A 345 12.52 -22.61 1.51
C LEU A 345 13.63 -23.63 1.73
N LEU A 346 13.76 -24.60 0.83
CA LEU A 346 14.86 -25.57 0.88
C LEU A 346 16.22 -24.86 0.75
N ASN A 347 16.33 -23.86 -0.12
CA ASN A 347 17.53 -23.01 -0.20
C ASN A 347 17.78 -22.26 1.11
N SER A 348 16.76 -21.67 1.73
CA SER A 348 16.91 -20.98 3.02
C SER A 348 17.34 -21.95 4.14
N LEU A 349 16.84 -23.19 4.16
CA LEU A 349 17.26 -24.23 5.10
C LEU A 349 18.72 -24.66 4.88
N LEU A 350 19.19 -24.70 3.64
CA LEU A 350 20.59 -24.98 3.31
C LEU A 350 21.52 -23.81 3.67
N ALA A 351 21.06 -22.57 3.47
CA ALA A 351 21.81 -21.35 3.76
C ALA A 351 21.79 -20.96 5.25
N MET A 352 20.92 -21.59 6.04
CA MET A 352 20.78 -21.33 7.47
C MET A 352 22.09 -21.65 8.21
N ASN A 353 22.61 -20.63 8.90
CA ASN A 353 23.79 -20.79 9.76
C ASN A 353 23.37 -21.12 11.20
N ASN A 354 22.83 -22.34 11.41
CA ASN A 354 22.55 -22.88 12.75
C ASN A 354 23.24 -24.23 12.92
N GLU A 355 24.29 -24.29 13.73
CA GLU A 355 25.09 -25.49 13.96
C GLU A 355 24.30 -26.64 14.61
N LEU A 356 23.19 -26.33 15.30
CA LEU A 356 22.38 -27.33 16.01
C LEU A 356 21.38 -28.06 15.12
N VAL A 357 21.12 -27.56 13.90
CA VAL A 357 20.17 -28.15 12.96
C VAL A 357 20.95 -28.82 11.81
N PRO A 358 20.78 -30.13 11.59
CA PRO A 358 21.48 -30.81 10.51
C PRO A 358 20.97 -30.35 9.13
N SER A 359 21.89 -29.85 8.29
CA SER A 359 21.55 -29.38 6.95
C SER A 359 21.03 -30.52 6.04
N PRO A 360 19.91 -30.35 5.31
CA PRO A 360 19.30 -31.38 4.45
C PRO A 360 20.05 -31.66 3.13
N VAL A 361 21.38 -31.55 3.11
CA VAL A 361 22.19 -31.52 1.88
C VAL A 361 21.97 -32.73 0.97
N GLN A 362 21.96 -33.95 1.53
CA GLN A 362 21.81 -35.18 0.73
C GLN A 362 20.43 -35.25 0.04
N ILE A 363 19.38 -34.86 0.77
CA ILE A 363 18.02 -34.81 0.25
C ILE A 363 17.91 -33.73 -0.82
N ALA A 364 18.45 -32.54 -0.54
CA ALA A 364 18.43 -31.42 -1.47
C ALA A 364 19.19 -31.72 -2.77
N GLN A 365 20.34 -32.38 -2.70
CA GLN A 365 21.09 -32.84 -3.88
C GLN A 365 20.25 -33.76 -4.77
N SER A 366 19.53 -34.71 -4.18
CA SER A 366 18.62 -35.61 -4.92
C SER A 366 17.51 -34.83 -5.63
N ILE A 367 16.88 -33.88 -4.93
CA ILE A 367 15.81 -33.03 -5.49
C ILE A 367 16.33 -32.16 -6.63
N PHE A 368 17.43 -31.42 -6.42
CA PHE A 368 17.96 -30.48 -7.40
C PHE A 368 18.62 -31.17 -8.60
N SER A 369 19.20 -32.35 -8.44
CA SER A 369 19.74 -33.13 -9.56
C SER A 369 18.62 -33.74 -10.41
N GLY A 370 17.52 -34.15 -9.78
CA GLY A 370 16.34 -34.67 -10.43
C GLY A 370 15.33 -33.63 -10.93
N SER A 371 15.68 -32.34 -10.93
CA SER A 371 14.87 -31.26 -11.51
C SER A 371 15.40 -30.90 -12.91
N GLU A 372 14.52 -30.97 -13.89
CA GLU A 372 14.80 -30.63 -15.30
C GLU A 372 14.72 -29.11 -15.56
N ASP A 373 14.05 -28.37 -14.67
CA ASP A 373 13.86 -26.93 -14.76
C ASP A 373 15.08 -26.15 -14.22
N TRP A 374 15.70 -25.35 -15.08
CA TRP A 374 16.85 -24.49 -14.73
C TRP A 374 16.42 -23.13 -14.14
N CYS A 375 15.51 -23.14 -13.16
CA CYS A 375 15.15 -21.90 -12.46
C CYS A 375 16.22 -21.43 -11.48
N ASP A 376 16.14 -20.16 -11.07
CA ASP A 376 17.10 -19.53 -10.15
C ASP A 376 17.20 -20.27 -8.82
N GLU A 377 16.07 -20.81 -8.32
CA GLU A 377 16.04 -21.59 -7.09
C GLU A 377 16.85 -22.88 -7.20
N VAL A 378 16.77 -23.62 -8.32
CA VAL A 378 17.55 -24.84 -8.56
C VAL A 378 19.03 -24.53 -8.70
N ARG A 379 19.38 -23.44 -9.40
CA ARG A 379 20.78 -23.00 -9.56
C ARG A 379 21.42 -22.66 -8.22
N LEU A 380 20.72 -21.88 -7.39
CA LEU A 380 21.19 -21.53 -6.05
C LEU A 380 21.34 -22.78 -5.17
N GLY A 381 20.35 -23.68 -5.20
CA GLY A 381 20.37 -24.91 -4.42
C GLY A 381 21.53 -25.84 -4.76
N ARG A 382 21.84 -26.01 -6.06
CA ARG A 382 23.02 -26.78 -6.50
C ARG A 382 24.33 -26.15 -6.02
N ALA A 383 24.44 -24.82 -6.06
CA ALA A 383 25.60 -24.10 -5.59
C ALA A 383 25.79 -24.26 -4.06
N LEU A 384 24.72 -24.08 -3.28
CA LEU A 384 24.74 -24.28 -1.83
C LEU A 384 25.13 -25.72 -1.46
N CYS A 385 24.51 -26.73 -2.08
CA CYS A 385 24.84 -28.14 -1.84
C CYS A 385 26.31 -28.45 -2.14
N SER A 386 26.85 -27.86 -3.21
CA SER A 386 28.26 -28.04 -3.60
C SER A 386 29.21 -27.41 -2.60
N SER A 387 28.89 -26.20 -2.11
CA SER A 387 29.68 -25.49 -1.11
C SER A 387 29.71 -26.22 0.23
N ILE A 388 28.58 -26.79 0.66
CA ILE A 388 28.50 -27.49 1.96
C ILE A 388 29.19 -28.86 1.89
N SER A 389 29.12 -29.56 0.75
CA SER A 389 29.75 -30.87 0.57
C SER A 389 31.27 -30.80 0.37
N ARG A 390 31.82 -29.61 0.10
CA ARG A 390 33.24 -29.34 -0.08
C ARG A 390 33.64 -28.08 0.71
N PRO A 391 33.65 -28.13 2.05
CA PRO A 391 34.10 -27.00 2.85
C PRO A 391 35.59 -26.75 2.53
N SER A 392 35.90 -25.51 2.13
CA SER A 392 37.26 -25.04 1.80
C SER A 392 38.14 -24.87 3.02
#